data_AF-A0A356WZU4-F1
#
_entry.id   AF-A0A356WZU4-F1
#
_cell.length_a   1.000
_cell.length_b   1.000
_cell.length_c   1.000
_cell.angle_alpha   90.00
_cell.angle_beta   90.00
_cell.angle_gamma   90.00
#
_symmetry.space_group_name_H-M   'P 1'
#
loop_
_entity.id
_entity.type
_entity.pdbx_description
1 polymer ?
#
loop_
_entity_poly.entity_id
_entity_poly.type
_entity_poly.pdbx_seq_one_letter_code
_entity_poly.pdbx_strand_id
1 'polypeptide(L)' 'NEDGKRILMPMHWGFMGWKPKEGDRSFLPINTRDDKVTKSRMWKGPFRHKRCIVPANGFYEWTGSKGNKTPHFI' A
#
# COMPACT_ATOMS: atom_id res chain seq x y z
N ASN A 1 16.63 -7.94 5.00
CA ASN A 1 17.77 -7.00 4.86
C ASN A 1 18.75 -7.59 3.85
N GLU A 2 19.90 -6.94 3.59
CA GLU A 2 20.92 -7.48 2.67
C GLU A 2 21.43 -8.88 3.10
N ASP A 3 21.31 -9.21 4.39
CA ASP A 3 21.66 -10.52 4.96
C ASP A 3 20.57 -11.59 4.82
N GLY A 4 19.46 -11.31 4.12
CA GLY A 4 18.33 -12.24 3.99
C GLY A 4 17.53 -12.46 5.27
N LYS A 5 17.88 -11.81 6.39
CA LYS A 5 17.14 -11.90 7.65
C LYS A 5 15.82 -11.13 7.58
N ARG A 6 14.80 -11.70 8.22
CA ARG A 6 13.52 -11.04 8.47
C ARG A 6 13.71 -10.02 9.57
N ILE A 7 13.28 -8.79 9.34
CA ILE A 7 13.33 -7.70 10.30
C ILE A 7 11.93 -7.11 10.45
N LEU A 8 11.58 -6.70 11.66
CA LEU A 8 10.39 -5.91 11.94
C LEU A 8 10.84 -4.47 12.18
N MET A 9 10.29 -3.53 11.42
CA MET A 9 10.58 -2.12 11.59
C MET A 9 9.35 -1.26 11.28
N PRO A 10 9.20 -0.09 11.94
CA PRO A 10 8.18 0.88 11.58
C PRO A 10 8.38 1.40 10.15
N MET A 11 7.28 1.59 9.43
CA MET A 11 7.25 2.12 8.06
C MET A 11 6.07 3.07 7.91
N HIS A 12 6.14 3.95 6.90
CA HIS A 12 5.04 4.85 6.58
C HIS A 12 3.94 4.13 5.77
N TRP A 13 2.69 4.21 6.22
CA TRP A 13 1.55 3.67 5.46
C TRP A 13 1.09 4.69 4.41
N GLY A 14 1.67 4.57 3.23
CA GLY A 14 1.49 5.47 2.10
C GLY A 14 2.76 5.47 1.26
N PHE A 15 2.64 5.08 -0.01
CA PHE A 15 3.80 4.81 -0.85
C PHE A 15 4.45 6.10 -1.35
N MET A 16 5.64 6.38 -0.82
CA MET A 16 6.46 7.55 -1.17
C MET A 16 7.49 7.28 -2.28
N GLY A 17 7.53 6.07 -2.83
CA GLY A 17 8.56 5.65 -3.79
C GLY A 17 8.35 6.17 -5.21
N TRP A 18 7.32 7.00 -5.44
CA TRP A 18 7.04 7.62 -6.73
C TRP A 18 7.19 9.14 -6.60
N LYS A 19 7.68 9.77 -7.67
CA LYS A 19 7.77 11.22 -7.76
C LYS A 19 6.72 11.70 -8.77
N PRO A 20 5.75 12.54 -8.35
CA PRO A 20 4.86 13.22 -9.28
C PRO A 20 5.67 14.07 -10.25
N LYS A 21 5.18 14.21 -11.48
CA LYS A 21 5.70 15.24 -12.39
C LYS A 21 5.12 16.60 -11.98
N GLU A 22 5.73 17.66 -12.49
CA GLU A 22 5.21 19.01 -12.33
C GLU A 22 3.77 19.10 -12.86
N GLY A 23 2.84 19.62 -12.04
CA GLY A 23 1.41 19.67 -12.32
C GLY A 23 0.60 18.45 -11.88
N ASP A 24 1.23 17.33 -11.51
CA ASP A 24 0.52 16.18 -10.96
C ASP A 24 0.05 16.49 -9.52
N ARG A 25 -1.16 16.04 -9.17
CA ARG A 25 -1.60 16.05 -7.77
C ARG A 25 -0.68 15.14 -6.96
N SER A 26 -0.11 15.67 -5.88
CA SER A 26 0.52 14.86 -4.85
C SER A 26 -0.49 13.86 -4.30
N PHE A 27 -0.15 12.58 -4.34
CA PHE A 27 -0.94 11.52 -3.70
C PHE A 27 -0.02 10.46 -3.10
N LEU A 28 -0.41 9.92 -1.96
CA LEU A 28 0.29 8.84 -1.26
C LEU A 28 -0.62 7.60 -1.26
N PRO A 29 -0.48 6.69 -2.25
CA PRO A 29 -1.34 5.53 -2.30
C PRO A 29 -1.04 4.59 -1.14
N ILE A 30 -2.09 4.17 -0.45
CA ILE A 30 -2.00 3.16 0.61
C ILE A 30 -2.22 1.74 0.09
N ASN A 31 -2.85 1.58 -1.09
CA ASN A 31 -3.23 0.31 -1.69
C ASN A 31 -2.83 0.24 -3.17
N THR A 32 -2.73 -0.99 -3.67
CA THR A 32 -2.59 -1.31 -5.10
C THR A 32 -3.40 -2.56 -5.42
N ARG A 33 -3.82 -2.69 -6.69
CA ARG A 33 -4.53 -3.89 -7.15
C ARG A 33 -3.53 -4.95 -7.58
N ASP A 34 -3.85 -6.21 -7.30
CA ASP A 34 -3.07 -7.39 -7.67
C ASP A 34 -2.87 -7.49 -9.20
N ASP A 35 -3.91 -7.17 -9.98
CA ASP A 35 -3.87 -7.15 -11.45
C ASP A 35 -2.96 -6.05 -12.05
N LYS A 36 -2.61 -5.03 -11.26
CA LYS A 36 -1.76 -3.90 -11.69
C LYS A 36 -0.35 -3.93 -11.10
N VAL A 37 -0.12 -4.61 -9.98
CA VAL A 37 1.12 -4.47 -9.19
C VAL A 37 2.39 -4.82 -9.98
N THR A 38 2.31 -5.78 -10.90
CA THR A 38 3.45 -6.23 -11.74
C THR A 38 3.65 -5.41 -13.01
N LYS A 39 2.65 -4.64 -13.44
CA LYS A 39 2.64 -3.91 -14.72
C LYS A 39 2.76 -2.40 -14.55
N SER A 40 2.34 -1.88 -13.39
CA SER A 40 2.37 -0.44 -13.11
C SER A 40 3.80 0.10 -13.05
N ARG A 41 4.04 1.25 -13.69
CA ARG A 41 5.31 1.99 -13.60
C ARG A 41 5.66 2.35 -12.15
N MET A 42 4.65 2.59 -11.31
CA MET A 42 4.81 2.96 -9.91
C MET A 42 5.18 1.75 -9.03
N TRP A 43 4.58 0.58 -9.29
CA TRP A 43 4.67 -0.57 -8.39
C TRP A 43 5.62 -1.67 -8.85
N LYS A 44 5.87 -1.84 -10.16
CA LYS A 44 6.64 -2.98 -10.70
C LYS A 44 8.03 -3.12 -10.08
N GLY A 45 8.76 -2.03 -9.92
CA GLY A 45 10.10 -2.01 -9.31
C GLY A 45 10.06 -2.40 -7.81
N PRO A 46 9.32 -1.66 -6.97
CA PRO A 46 9.14 -2.01 -5.56
C PRO A 46 8.60 -3.42 -5.34
N PHE A 47 7.64 -3.88 -6.15
CA PHE A 47 7.08 -5.23 -6.03
C PHE A 47 8.12 -6.33 -6.29
N ARG A 48 9.08 -6.09 -7.19
CA ARG A 48 10.16 -7.05 -7.48
C ARG A 48 11.22 -7.10 -6.37
N HIS A 49 11.51 -5.97 -5.73
CA HIS A 49 12.73 -5.80 -4.93
C HIS A 49 12.52 -5.40 -3.47
N LYS A 50 11.33 -4.92 -3.09
CA LYS A 50 11.04 -4.30 -1.79
C LYS A 50 9.72 -4.81 -1.19
N ARG A 51 9.46 -6.12 -1.30
CA ARG A 51 8.27 -6.74 -0.69
C ARG A 51 8.38 -6.74 0.82
N CYS A 52 7.28 -6.44 1.49
CA CYS A 52 7.12 -6.59 2.93
C CYS A 52 5.81 -7.31 3.26
N ILE A 53 5.68 -7.71 4.51
CA ILE A 53 4.41 -8.18 5.09
C ILE A 53 4.01 -7.12 6.11
N VAL A 54 2.75 -6.70 6.08
CA VAL A 54 2.17 -5.81 7.08
C VAL A 54 1.46 -6.68 8.11
N PRO A 55 2.03 -6.90 9.31
CA PRO A 55 1.35 -7.64 10.36
C PRO A 55 0.18 -6.82 10.91
N ALA A 56 -0.99 -7.44 11.02
CA ALA A 56 -2.17 -6.84 11.62
C ALA A 56 -3.04 -7.93 12.27
N ASN A 57 -3.79 -7.58 13.32
CA ASN A 57 -4.81 -8.48 13.88
C ASN A 57 -6.03 -8.62 12.96
N GLY A 58 -6.27 -7.62 12.13
CA GLY A 58 -7.39 -7.52 11.21
C GLY A 58 -7.41 -6.17 10.50
N PHE A 59 -8.42 -5.94 9.67
CA PHE A 59 -8.65 -4.66 8.99
C PHE A 59 -10.12 -4.27 9.04
N TYR A 60 -10.40 -2.99 8.80
CA TYR A 60 -11.76 -2.48 8.76
C TYR A 60 -12.24 -2.33 7.32
N GLU A 61 -13.47 -2.75 7.06
CA GLU A 61 -14.20 -2.47 5.82
C GLU A 61 -15.56 -1.86 6.10
N TRP A 62 -16.05 -1.03 5.18
CA TRP A 62 -17.30 -0.29 5.37
C TRP A 62 -18.33 -0.65 4.30
N THR A 63 -19.51 -1.10 4.74
CA THR A 63 -20.65 -1.38 3.86
C THR A 63 -21.80 -0.39 4.11
N GLY A 64 -22.72 -0.28 3.15
CA GLY A 64 -23.87 0.63 3.22
C GLY A 64 -23.77 1.84 2.29
N SER A 65 -24.76 2.73 2.37
CA SER A 65 -24.87 3.91 1.52
C SER A 65 -23.87 5.00 1.93
N LYS A 66 -23.53 5.88 0.97
CA LYS A 66 -22.66 7.03 1.23
C LYS A 66 -23.28 7.90 2.35
N GLY A 67 -22.50 8.21 3.38
CA GLY A 67 -22.96 8.98 4.55
C GLY A 67 -23.58 8.14 5.66
N ASN A 68 -23.89 6.86 5.42
CA ASN A 68 -24.45 5.94 6.41
C ASN A 68 -23.77 4.56 6.30
N LYS A 69 -22.45 4.54 6.51
CA LYS A 69 -21.65 3.32 6.40
C LYS A 69 -21.44 2.67 7.76
N THR A 70 -21.57 1.35 7.81
CA THR A 70 -21.26 0.54 9.01
C THR A 70 -19.85 -0.05 8.89
N PRO A 71 -18.95 0.15 9.87
CA PRO A 71 -17.64 -0.49 9.90
C PRO A 71 -17.74 -1.96 10.33
N HIS A 72 -16.95 -2.82 9.70
CA HIS A 72 -16.78 -4.23 10.03
C HIS A 72 -15.32 -4.52 10.29
N PHE A 73 -15.00 -5.22 11.37
CA PHE A 73 -13.65 -5.73 11.64
C PHE A 73 -13.54 -7.16 11.10
N ILE A 74 -12.50 -7.42 10.29
CA ILE A 74 -12.20 -8.71 9.65
C ILE A 74 -10.85 -9.20 10.13
#